data_AF-A0A8X6V282-F1
#
_entry.id   AF-A0A8X6V282-F1
#
_cell.length_a   1.000
_cell.length_b   1.000
_cell.length_c   1.000
_cell.angle_alpha   90.00
_cell.angle_beta   90.00
_cell.angle_gamma   90.00
#
_symmetry.space_group_name_H-M   'P 1'
#
loop_
_entity.id
_entity.type
_entity.pdbx_description
1 polymer ?
#
loop_
_entity_poly.entity_id
_entity_poly.type
_entity_poly.pdbx_seq_one_letter_code
_entity_poly.pdbx_strand_id
1 'polypeptide(L)'
;MQNNIETLQSENRKTYNRRRKKASLYKEGDFVAIQRTQFGAGLKLRPKFLGPYKVTKVNSKDRYEVEKVGQHEGPNSTTTSADLMKHFYA
;
A
#
# COMPACT_ATOMS: atom_id res chain seq x y z
N MET A 1 27.17 17.91 19.40
CA MET A 1 26.23 17.99 18.25
C MET A 1 25.49 16.66 17.97
N GLN A 2 26.08 15.49 18.23
CA GLN A 2 25.41 14.18 18.02
C GLN A 2 24.14 13.96 18.89
N ASN A 3 24.19 14.36 20.18
CA ASN A 3 23.10 14.10 21.14
C ASN A 3 21.76 14.74 20.75
N ASN A 4 21.78 15.87 20.02
CA ASN A 4 20.55 16.58 19.64
C ASN A 4 19.79 15.88 18.51
N ILE A 5 20.49 15.15 17.64
CA ILE A 5 19.87 14.41 16.55
C ILE A 5 19.20 13.16 17.11
N GLU A 6 19.85 12.47 18.04
CA GLU A 6 19.31 11.25 18.67
C GLU A 6 18.07 11.55 19.53
N THR A 7 18.11 12.63 20.33
CA THR A 7 16.94 13.07 21.11
C THR A 7 15.77 13.39 20.19
N LEU A 8 16.00 14.17 19.13
CA LEU A 8 14.98 14.54 18.15
C LEU A 8 14.42 13.32 17.39
N GLN A 9 15.27 12.35 17.02
CA GLN A 9 14.82 11.09 16.42
C GLN A 9 13.96 10.26 17.38
N SER A 10 14.33 10.23 18.67
CA SER A 10 13.59 9.51 19.69
C SER A 10 12.19 10.11 19.93
N GLU A 11 12.08 11.44 19.93
CA GLU A 11 10.82 12.16 20.08
C GLU A 11 9.93 12.00 18.85
N ASN A 12 10.50 12.08 17.65
CA ASN A 12 9.80 11.79 16.41
C ASN A 12 9.23 10.37 16.39
N ARG A 13 10.04 9.37 16.80
CA ARG A 13 9.60 7.98 16.90
C ARG A 13 8.47 7.80 17.90
N LYS A 14 8.56 8.40 19.09
CA LYS A 14 7.49 8.36 20.11
C LYS A 14 6.19 8.96 19.58
N THR A 15 6.29 10.14 18.97
CA THR A 15 5.13 10.89 18.45
C THR A 15 4.43 10.13 17.32
N TYR A 16 5.20 9.58 16.38
CA TYR A 16 4.68 8.77 15.28
C TYR A 16 4.06 7.47 15.79
N ASN A 17 4.79 6.70 16.62
CA ASN A 17 4.31 5.42 17.14
C ASN A 17 3.04 5.57 17.97
N ARG A 18 2.85 6.69 18.69
CA ARG A 18 1.63 6.96 19.46
C ARG A 18 0.36 6.92 18.60
N ARG A 19 0.43 7.29 17.32
CA ARG A 19 -0.73 7.34 16.41
C ARG A 19 -0.72 6.23 15.36
N ARG A 20 0.35 5.44 15.27
CA ARG A 20 0.53 4.42 14.23
C ARG A 20 -0.41 3.25 14.46
N LYS A 21 -1.21 2.91 13.45
CA LYS A 21 -1.98 1.66 13.38
C LYS A 21 -1.16 0.57 12.69
N LYS A 22 -1.37 -0.68 13.09
CA LYS A 22 -0.77 -1.82 12.37
C LYS A 22 -1.38 -1.90 10.97
N ALA A 23 -0.55 -2.17 9.99
CA ALA A 23 -0.98 -2.39 8.62
C ALA A 23 -1.84 -3.66 8.51
N SER A 24 -2.72 -3.69 7.51
CA SER A 24 -3.42 -4.92 7.13
C SER A 24 -2.40 -5.94 6.62
N LEU A 25 -2.52 -7.18 7.08
CA LEU A 25 -1.70 -8.29 6.63
C LEU A 25 -2.43 -9.01 5.49
N TYR A 26 -1.70 -9.30 4.42
CA TYR A 26 -2.18 -10.08 3.28
C TYR A 26 -1.27 -11.30 3.11
N LYS A 27 -1.82 -12.36 2.53
CA LYS A 27 -1.11 -13.59 2.21
C LYS A 27 -0.99 -13.75 0.70
N GLU A 28 -0.03 -14.57 0.28
CA GLU A 28 0.08 -14.96 -1.12
C GLU A 28 -1.21 -15.67 -1.55
N GLY A 29 -1.73 -15.30 -2.72
CA GLY A 29 -3.01 -15.78 -3.23
C GLY A 29 -4.22 -14.91 -2.88
N ASP A 30 -4.11 -13.98 -1.92
CA ASP A 30 -5.23 -13.10 -1.58
C ASP A 30 -5.57 -12.15 -2.74
N PHE A 31 -6.87 -11.91 -2.91
CA PHE A 31 -7.38 -10.93 -3.86
C PHE A 31 -7.51 -9.55 -3.20
N VAL A 32 -6.94 -8.56 -3.86
CA VAL A 32 -6.79 -7.19 -3.34
C VAL A 32 -7.07 -6.18 -4.43
N ALA A 33 -7.59 -5.03 -4.05
CA ALA A 33 -7.69 -3.87 -4.94
C ALA A 33 -6.60 -2.88 -4.57
N ILE A 34 -5.89 -2.33 -5.56
CA ILE A 34 -4.85 -1.32 -5.33
C ILE A 34 -5.37 0.08 -5.56
N GLN A 35 -4.92 1.03 -4.76
CA GLN A 35 -5.26 2.44 -4.93
C GLN A 35 -4.52 3.04 -6.13
N ARG A 36 -5.23 3.82 -6.94
CA ARG A 36 -4.64 4.64 -7.99
C ARG A 36 -3.81 5.76 -7.35
N THR A 37 -2.52 5.81 -7.68
CA THR A 37 -1.59 6.85 -7.22
C THR A 37 -1.27 7.89 -8.29
N GLN A 38 -1.54 7.59 -9.56
CA GLN A 38 -1.31 8.53 -10.66
C GLN A 38 -2.40 9.61 -10.69
N PHE A 39 -1.95 10.87 -10.69
CA PHE A 39 -2.80 12.04 -10.86
C PHE A 39 -2.83 12.46 -12.33
N GLY A 40 -3.96 13.00 -12.79
CA GLY A 40 -4.15 13.37 -14.19
C GLY A 40 -5.52 13.99 -14.47
N ALA A 41 -5.64 14.67 -15.61
CA ALA A 41 -6.91 15.23 -16.08
C ALA A 41 -7.92 14.11 -16.39
N GLY A 42 -9.21 14.35 -16.11
CA GLY A 42 -10.28 13.38 -16.39
C GLY A 42 -10.43 12.23 -15.38
N LEU A 43 -9.67 12.22 -14.28
CA LEU A 43 -9.71 11.14 -13.28
C LEU A 43 -10.74 11.35 -12.15
N LYS A 44 -11.41 12.51 -12.08
CA LYS A 44 -12.35 12.85 -11.00
C LYS A 44 -13.52 11.84 -10.87
N LEU A 45 -13.97 11.28 -11.99
CA LEU A 45 -15.06 10.30 -12.05
C LEU A 45 -14.57 8.84 -12.08
N ARG A 46 -13.25 8.61 -12.16
CA ARG A 46 -12.70 7.26 -12.22
C ARG A 46 -12.65 6.63 -10.83
N PRO A 47 -12.80 5.29 -10.73
CA PRO A 47 -12.65 4.59 -9.45
C PRO A 47 -11.28 4.85 -8.83
N LYS A 48 -11.28 5.12 -7.53
CA LYS A 48 -10.05 5.31 -6.73
C LYS A 48 -9.21 4.04 -6.62
N PHE A 49 -9.87 2.88 -6.65
CA PHE A 49 -9.21 1.58 -6.60
C PHE A 49 -9.32 0.89 -7.95
N LEU A 50 -8.20 0.32 -8.40
CA LEU A 50 -8.10 -0.51 -9.58
C LEU A 50 -8.47 -1.95 -9.21
N GLY A 51 -8.83 -2.74 -10.22
CA GLY A 51 -9.52 -4.03 -10.13
C GLY A 51 -8.87 -5.11 -9.25
N PRO A 52 -9.32 -6.37 -9.36
CA PRO A 52 -8.74 -7.43 -8.57
C PRO A 52 -7.29 -7.71 -9.01
N TYR A 53 -6.38 -7.57 -8.05
CA TYR A 53 -5.04 -8.08 -8.13
C TYR A 53 -4.92 -9.28 -7.19
N LYS A 54 -4.01 -10.19 -7.51
CA LYS A 54 -3.62 -11.31 -6.66
C LYS A 54 -2.27 -11.00 -6.05
N VAL A 55 -2.11 -11.20 -4.75
CA VAL A 55 -0.81 -11.11 -4.09
C VAL A 55 0.05 -12.28 -4.55
N THR A 56 1.18 -11.98 -5.19
CA THR A 56 2.14 -13.00 -5.67
C THR A 56 3.25 -13.23 -4.65
N LYS A 57 3.65 -12.18 -3.91
CA LYS A 57 4.73 -12.26 -2.93
C LYS A 57 4.55 -11.29 -1.79
N VAL A 58 4.85 -11.74 -0.57
CA VAL A 58 4.93 -10.89 0.62
C VAL A 58 6.37 -10.39 0.81
N ASN A 59 6.57 -9.07 0.75
CA ASN A 59 7.86 -8.43 0.96
C ASN A 59 7.95 -7.79 2.37
N SER A 60 9.17 -7.45 2.79
CA SER A 60 9.42 -6.78 4.06
C SER A 60 8.75 -5.40 4.15
N LYS A 61 8.45 -4.96 5.40
CA LYS A 61 7.89 -3.63 5.71
C LYS A 61 6.50 -3.38 5.10
N ASP A 62 5.62 -4.37 5.19
CA ASP A 62 4.22 -4.28 4.77
C ASP A 62 4.06 -3.97 3.26
N ARG A 63 4.97 -4.50 2.43
CA ARG A 63 4.95 -4.36 0.98
C ARG A 63 4.60 -5.69 0.32
N TYR A 64 3.92 -5.62 -0.81
CA TYR A 64 3.43 -6.79 -1.51
C TYR A 64 3.67 -6.63 -3.00
N GLU A 65 4.07 -7.72 -3.64
CA GLU A 65 4.02 -7.83 -5.08
C GLU A 65 2.65 -8.37 -5.48
N VAL A 66 2.04 -7.72 -6.47
CA VAL A 66 0.69 -8.00 -6.89
C VAL A 66 0.62 -8.10 -8.40
N GLU A 67 -0.16 -9.07 -8.88
CA GLU A 67 -0.39 -9.32 -10.29
C GLU A 67 -1.86 -9.11 -10.63
N LYS A 68 -2.10 -8.47 -11.76
CA LYS A 68 -3.43 -8.10 -12.23
C LYS A 68 -4.23 -9.33 -12.64
N VAL A 69 -5.50 -9.39 -12.23
CA VAL A 69 -6.41 -10.47 -12.58
C VAL A 69 -7.47 -9.97 -13.54
N GLY A 70 -7.46 -10.51 -14.77
CA GLY A 70 -8.42 -10.16 -15.81
C GLY A 70 -8.13 -8.84 -16.53
N GLN A 71 -9.13 -8.36 -17.28
CA GLN A 71 -9.01 -7.17 -18.13
C GLN A 71 -9.62 -5.95 -17.44
N HIS A 72 -8.77 -5.15 -16.80
CA HIS A 72 -9.15 -3.86 -16.23
C HIS A 72 -8.03 -2.83 -16.36
N GLU A 73 -8.23 -1.61 -15.87
CA GLU A 73 -7.20 -0.58 -15.92
C GLU A 73 -6.08 -0.83 -14.90
N GLY A 74 -4.84 -0.50 -15.27
CA GLY A 74 -3.67 -0.59 -14.40
C GLY A 74 -2.57 -1.51 -14.91
N PRO A 75 -1.40 -1.47 -14.26
CA PRO A 75 -0.22 -2.26 -14.62
C PRO A 75 -0.46 -3.77 -14.41
N ASN A 76 0.24 -4.61 -15.16
CA ASN A 76 0.09 -6.08 -15.05
C ASN A 76 0.76 -6.63 -13.78
N SER A 77 1.93 -6.13 -13.42
CA SER A 77 2.63 -6.46 -12.16
C SER A 77 3.11 -5.17 -11.50
N THR A 78 3.00 -5.07 -10.18
CA THR A 78 3.43 -3.91 -9.41
C THR A 78 3.73 -4.29 -7.96
N THR A 79 4.62 -3.53 -7.31
CA THR A 79 4.81 -3.59 -5.87
C THR A 79 4.03 -2.46 -5.19
N THR A 80 3.25 -2.77 -4.16
CA THR A 80 2.44 -1.79 -3.44
C THR A 80 2.58 -1.96 -1.93
N SER A 81 2.28 -0.90 -1.17
CA SER A 81 2.25 -0.93 0.29
C SER A 81 0.85 -1.30 0.78
N ALA A 82 0.76 -1.95 1.95
CA ALA A 82 -0.51 -2.33 2.57
C ALA A 82 -1.52 -1.18 2.69
N ASP A 83 -1.04 0.03 2.95
CA ASP A 83 -1.86 1.25 3.11
C ASP A 83 -2.62 1.64 1.83
N LEU A 84 -2.12 1.20 0.68
CA LEU A 84 -2.71 1.45 -0.64
C LEU A 84 -3.51 0.25 -1.15
N MET A 85 -3.71 -0.77 -0.31
CA MET A 85 -4.43 -1.99 -0.65
C MET A 85 -5.73 -2.09 0.15
N LYS A 86 -6.72 -2.78 -0.42
CA LYS A 86 -7.89 -3.26 0.30
C LYS A 86 -8.20 -4.69 -0.12
N HIS A 87 -8.78 -5.48 0.78
CA HIS A 87 -9.33 -6.79 0.41
C HIS A 87 -10.37 -6.63 -0.70
N PHE A 88 -10.30 -7.51 -1.69
CA PHE A 88 -11.28 -7.61 -2.75
C PHE A 88 -12.18 -8.79 -2.46
N TYR A 89 -13.41 -8.52 -2.05
CA TYR A 89 -14.47 -9.53 -1.93
C TYR A 89 -15.24 -9.53 -3.24
N ALA A 90 -15.31 -10.71 -3.88
CA ALA A 90 -16.10 -10.92 -5.10
C ALA A 90 -17.60 -10.90 -4.79
#